data_AF-A0A6M3KYY6-F1
#
_entry.id   AF-A0A6M3KYY6-F1
#
_cell.length_a   1.000
_cell.length_b   1.000
_cell.length_c   1.000
_cell.angle_alpha   90.00
_cell.angle_beta   90.00
_cell.angle_gamma   90.00
#
_symmetry.space_group_name_H-M   'P 1'
#
loop_
_entity.id
_entity.type
_entity.pdbx_description
1 polymer ?
#
loop_
_entity_poly.entity_id
_entity_poly.type
_entity_poly.pdbx_seq_one_letter_code
_entity_poly.pdbx_strand_id
1 'polypeptide(L)'
;MGGIDMNTINNYAAPILRQNFPNGHKDFISLCLEEMALHSAKNADYARGGDPLGNFKRVSEMLSLWGISCPPYTVALIYLMKQMDAVGRMFGQDYEGDVEGVEDRLRDISIYSKLAQILYKESRVDYSRIT
;
A
#
# COMPACT_ATOMS: atom_id res chain seq x y z
N MET A 1 4.28 5.42 -21.44
CA MET A 1 4.29 6.58 -20.51
C MET A 1 5.64 6.58 -19.82
N GLY A 2 6.33 7.73 -19.78
CA GLY A 2 7.66 7.82 -19.16
C GLY A 2 7.57 7.49 -17.67
N GLY A 3 8.40 6.57 -17.20
CA GLY A 3 8.48 6.22 -15.78
C GLY A 3 8.83 7.43 -14.93
N ILE A 4 8.37 7.44 -13.70
CA ILE A 4 8.76 8.45 -12.72
C ILE A 4 10.26 8.26 -12.42
N ASP A 5 11.07 9.28 -12.68
CA ASP A 5 12.49 9.25 -12.32
C ASP A 5 12.66 9.46 -10.81
N MET A 6 12.87 8.34 -10.11
CA MET A 6 13.06 8.33 -8.66
C MET A 6 14.33 9.07 -8.22
N ASN A 7 15.35 9.18 -9.07
CA ASN A 7 16.55 9.96 -8.74
C ASN A 7 16.22 11.45 -8.69
N THR A 8 15.51 11.95 -9.70
CA THR A 8 15.00 13.33 -9.71
C THR A 8 14.13 13.59 -8.48
N ILE A 9 13.13 12.77 -8.19
CA ILE A 9 12.25 12.99 -7.02
C ILE A 9 13.05 13.01 -5.72
N ASN A 10 13.94 12.04 -5.50
CA ASN A 10 14.76 12.00 -4.29
C ASN A 10 15.67 13.22 -4.17
N ASN A 11 16.27 13.69 -5.27
CA ASN A 11 17.18 14.84 -5.26
C ASN A 11 16.49 16.16 -4.90
N TYR A 12 15.21 16.32 -5.28
CA TYR A 12 14.47 17.56 -5.01
C TYR A 12 13.59 17.49 -3.75
N ALA A 13 12.82 16.42 -3.58
CA ALA A 13 11.83 16.34 -2.50
C ALA A 13 12.43 15.91 -1.16
N ALA A 14 13.37 14.95 -1.15
CA ALA A 14 13.89 14.39 0.09
C ALA A 14 14.62 15.42 0.97
N PRO A 15 15.44 16.35 0.45
CA PRO A 15 16.06 17.39 1.27
C PRO A 15 15.04 18.30 1.97
N ILE A 16 14.00 18.73 1.26
CA ILE A 16 12.93 19.58 1.79
C ILE A 16 12.18 18.83 2.89
N LEU A 17 11.82 17.57 2.65
CA LEU A 17 11.13 16.75 3.64
C LEU A 17 12.00 16.50 4.87
N ARG A 18 13.30 16.23 4.72
CA ARG A 18 14.23 16.02 5.85
C ARG A 18 14.36 17.26 6.73
N GLN A 19 14.31 18.46 6.14
CA GLN A 19 14.33 19.71 6.89
C GLN A 19 13.08 19.88 7.77
N ASN A 20 11.91 19.47 7.26
CA ASN A 20 10.63 19.59 7.97
C ASN A 20 10.37 18.42 8.94
N PHE A 21 11.01 17.27 8.73
CA PHE A 21 10.87 16.07 9.56
C PHE A 21 12.25 15.57 10.07
N PRO A 22 12.97 16.34 10.90
CA PRO A 22 14.39 16.12 11.18
C PRO A 22 14.69 14.95 12.13
N ASN A 23 13.68 14.44 12.84
CA ASN A 23 13.87 13.45 13.91
C ASN A 23 13.80 11.99 13.42
N GLY A 24 13.48 11.77 12.14
CA GLY A 24 13.38 10.43 11.55
C GLY A 24 14.70 9.92 10.96
N HIS A 25 14.76 8.62 10.67
CA HIS A 25 15.89 8.05 9.93
C HIS A 25 15.95 8.67 8.52
N LYS A 26 17.15 9.04 8.06
CA LYS A 26 17.36 9.73 6.77
C LYS A 26 16.76 9.01 5.56
N ASP A 27 16.74 7.68 5.60
CA ASP A 27 16.27 6.83 4.50
C ASP A 27 14.76 6.57 4.57
N PHE A 28 14.11 6.86 5.69
CA PHE A 28 12.66 6.70 5.84
C PHE A 28 11.88 7.53 4.81
N ILE A 29 12.34 8.76 4.55
CA ILE A 29 11.72 9.65 3.55
C ILE A 29 11.90 9.07 2.14
N SER A 30 13.07 8.53 1.82
CA SER A 30 13.32 7.93 0.51
C SER A 30 12.44 6.69 0.29
N LEU A 31 12.31 5.83 1.31
CA LEU A 31 11.38 4.70 1.28
C LEU A 31 9.93 5.15 1.06
N CYS A 32 9.46 6.18 1.75
CA CYS A 32 8.12 6.73 1.53
C CYS A 32 7.93 7.22 0.08
N LEU A 33 8.92 7.90 -0.51
CA LEU A 33 8.84 8.38 -1.89
C LEU A 33 8.81 7.21 -2.89
N GLU A 34 9.61 6.18 -2.66
CA GLU A 34 9.59 4.95 -3.46
C GLU A 34 8.24 4.22 -3.36
N GLU A 35 7.67 4.12 -2.16
CA GLU A 35 6.35 3.54 -1.94
C GLU A 35 5.24 4.32 -2.66
N MET A 36 5.33 5.65 -2.72
CA MET A 36 4.37 6.47 -3.48
C MET A 36 4.41 6.13 -4.97
N ALA A 37 5.60 5.98 -5.55
CA ALA A 37 5.76 5.58 -6.94
C ALA A 37 5.28 4.14 -7.18
N LEU A 38 5.66 3.21 -6.30
CA LEU A 38 5.24 1.81 -6.37
C LEU A 38 3.71 1.67 -6.27
N HIS A 39 3.10 2.36 -5.31
CA HIS A 39 1.64 2.37 -5.16
C HIS A 39 0.97 2.90 -6.43
N SER A 40 1.43 4.02 -6.97
CA SER A 40 0.89 4.60 -8.20
C SER A 40 0.98 3.62 -9.38
N ALA A 41 2.14 2.99 -9.57
CA ALA A 41 2.38 2.01 -10.62
C ALA A 41 1.47 0.78 -10.48
N LYS A 42 1.46 0.12 -9.31
CA LYS A 42 0.61 -1.05 -9.05
C LYS A 42 -0.87 -0.72 -9.17
N ASN A 43 -1.29 0.47 -8.74
CA ASN A 43 -2.69 0.85 -8.79
C ASN A 43 -3.18 1.13 -10.21
N ALA A 44 -2.31 1.58 -11.13
CA ALA A 44 -2.66 1.68 -12.54
C ALA A 44 -3.16 0.34 -13.11
N ASP A 45 -2.52 -0.76 -12.72
CA ASP A 45 -2.90 -2.12 -13.15
C ASP A 45 -4.22 -2.59 -12.52
N TYR A 46 -4.43 -2.34 -11.22
CA TYR A 46 -5.61 -2.81 -10.49
C TYR A 46 -6.88 -1.98 -10.70
N ALA A 47 -6.72 -0.66 -10.87
CA ALA A 47 -7.82 0.28 -11.03
C ALA A 47 -8.19 0.45 -12.51
N ARG A 48 -7.26 0.29 -13.45
CA ARG A 48 -7.45 0.56 -14.90
C ARG A 48 -8.15 1.90 -15.18
N GLY A 49 -7.85 2.93 -14.38
CA GLY A 49 -8.46 4.26 -14.45
C GLY A 49 -9.79 4.42 -13.68
N GLY A 50 -10.27 3.39 -12.99
CA GLY A 50 -11.42 3.45 -12.10
C GLY A 50 -11.06 3.81 -10.65
N ASP A 51 -11.90 3.36 -9.71
CA ASP A 51 -11.70 3.59 -8.27
C ASP A 51 -10.32 3.07 -7.79
N PRO A 52 -9.45 3.95 -7.24
CA PRO A 52 -8.15 3.59 -6.67
C PRO A 52 -8.19 2.50 -5.59
N LEU A 53 -9.34 2.28 -4.95
CA LEU A 53 -9.57 1.27 -3.91
C LEU A 53 -10.52 0.16 -4.37
N GLY A 54 -10.83 0.14 -5.68
CA GLY A 54 -11.83 -0.74 -6.26
C GLY A 54 -11.51 -2.24 -6.12
N ASN A 55 -10.23 -2.61 -6.08
CA ASN A 55 -9.83 -4.00 -5.84
C ASN A 55 -10.32 -4.53 -4.48
N PHE A 56 -10.20 -3.75 -3.41
CA PHE A 56 -10.65 -4.14 -2.07
C PHE A 56 -12.18 -4.18 -1.99
N LYS A 57 -12.85 -3.21 -2.60
CA LYS A 57 -14.32 -3.14 -2.67
C LYS A 57 -14.91 -4.33 -3.43
N ARG A 58 -14.36 -4.66 -4.62
CA ARG A 58 -14.79 -5.82 -5.41
C ARG A 58 -14.61 -7.14 -4.66
N VAL A 59 -13.48 -7.33 -3.97
CA VAL A 59 -13.23 -8.56 -3.20
C VAL A 59 -14.16 -8.65 -1.99
N SER A 60 -14.40 -7.54 -1.29
CA SER A 60 -15.40 -7.45 -0.22
C SER A 60 -16.80 -7.86 -0.72
N GLU A 61 -17.23 -7.33 -1.87
CA GLU A 61 -18.50 -7.66 -2.50
C GLU A 61 -18.56 -9.15 -2.88
N MET A 62 -17.51 -9.67 -3.51
CA MET A 62 -17.42 -11.09 -3.89
C MET A 62 -17.53 -12.03 -2.68
N LEU A 63 -16.85 -11.71 -1.57
CA LEU A 63 -16.95 -12.50 -0.34
C LEU A 63 -18.37 -12.48 0.26
N SER A 64 -19.08 -11.35 0.11
CA SER A 64 -20.45 -11.24 0.59
C SER A 64 -21.42 -12.16 -0.17
N LEU A 65 -21.15 -12.47 -1.45
CA LEU A 65 -21.90 -13.48 -2.23
C LEU A 65 -21.79 -14.89 -1.64
N TRP A 66 -20.77 -15.15 -0.81
CA TRP A 66 -20.58 -16.42 -0.09
C TRP A 66 -21.04 -16.33 1.38
N GLY A 67 -21.75 -15.27 1.76
CA GLY A 67 -22.20 -15.05 3.14
C GLY A 67 -21.09 -14.62 4.09
N ILE A 68 -19.91 -14.25 3.58
CA ILE A 68 -18.78 -13.81 4.40
C ILE A 68 -18.82 -12.28 4.49
N SER A 69 -19.14 -11.76 5.68
CA SER A 69 -19.02 -10.33 5.96
C SER A 69 -17.56 -9.94 6.11
N CYS A 70 -17.00 -9.33 5.08
CA CYS A 70 -15.61 -8.87 5.07
C CYS A 70 -15.55 -7.46 4.47
N PRO A 71 -15.48 -6.40 5.28
CA PRO A 71 -15.43 -5.04 4.76
C PRO A 71 -14.10 -4.75 4.02
N PRO A 72 -14.06 -3.78 3.10
CA PRO A 72 -12.87 -3.53 2.27
C PRO A 72 -11.58 -3.29 3.05
N TYR A 73 -11.63 -2.61 4.21
CA TYR A 73 -10.46 -2.41 5.06
C TYR A 73 -9.92 -3.73 5.63
N THR A 74 -10.79 -4.71 5.92
CA THR A 74 -10.38 -6.06 6.34
C THR A 74 -9.73 -6.81 5.19
N VAL A 75 -10.20 -6.63 3.95
CA VAL A 75 -9.52 -7.18 2.76
C VAL A 75 -8.09 -6.64 2.65
N ALA A 76 -7.88 -5.34 2.87
CA ALA A 76 -6.53 -4.76 2.88
C ALA A 76 -5.64 -5.35 3.99
N LEU A 77 -6.21 -5.63 5.18
CA LEU A 77 -5.50 -6.31 6.26
C LEU A 77 -5.15 -7.77 5.92
N ILE A 78 -6.03 -8.49 5.20
CA ILE A 78 -5.74 -9.85 4.72
C ILE A 78 -4.57 -9.82 3.73
N TYR A 79 -4.54 -8.85 2.81
CA TYR A 79 -3.42 -8.69 1.89
C TYR A 79 -2.13 -8.34 2.61
N LEU A 80 -2.18 -7.46 3.61
CA LEU A 80 -1.05 -7.19 4.49
C LEU A 80 -0.55 -8.46 5.18
N MET A 81 -1.47 -9.26 5.75
CA MET A 81 -1.13 -10.52 6.44
C MET A 81 -0.47 -11.52 5.48
N LYS A 82 -0.95 -11.63 4.24
CA LYS A 82 -0.32 -12.44 3.19
C LYS A 82 1.15 -12.04 2.98
N GLN A 83 1.44 -10.75 2.93
CA GLN A 83 2.81 -10.26 2.76
C GLN A 83 3.67 -10.50 4.01
N MET A 84 3.10 -10.35 5.21
CA MET A 84 3.79 -10.68 6.46
C MET A 84 4.15 -12.16 6.58
N ASP A 85 3.25 -13.08 6.20
CA ASP A 85 3.55 -14.53 6.19
C ASP A 85 4.72 -14.83 5.24
N ALA A 86 4.72 -14.24 4.04
CA ALA A 86 5.82 -14.41 3.09
C ALA A 86 7.17 -13.92 3.67
N VAL A 87 7.21 -12.71 4.23
CA VAL A 87 8.42 -12.16 4.89
C VAL A 87 8.88 -13.05 6.05
N GLY A 88 7.94 -13.51 6.89
CA GLY A 88 8.24 -14.39 8.02
C GLY A 88 8.89 -15.70 7.59
N ARG A 89 8.40 -16.29 6.48
CA ARG A 89 9.01 -17.49 5.89
C ARG A 89 10.40 -17.21 5.32
N MET A 90 10.56 -16.13 4.58
CA MET A 90 11.85 -15.73 3.99
C MET A 90 12.92 -15.54 5.06
N PHE A 91 12.59 -14.82 6.14
CA PHE A 91 13.49 -14.68 7.29
C PHE A 91 13.75 -15.99 8.03
N GLY A 92 12.72 -16.83 8.19
CA GLY A 92 12.86 -18.10 8.90
C GLY A 92 13.63 -19.17 8.14
N GLN A 93 13.73 -19.06 6.82
CA GLN A 93 14.33 -20.07 5.94
C GLN A 93 15.58 -19.57 5.20
N ASP A 94 15.97 -18.31 5.40
CA ASP A 94 17.08 -17.66 4.69
C ASP A 94 16.95 -17.83 3.16
N TYR A 95 15.75 -17.57 2.64
CA TYR A 95 15.38 -17.75 1.24
C TYR A 95 14.88 -16.43 0.65
N GLU A 96 15.30 -16.14 -0.59
CA GLU A 96 14.81 -15.02 -1.39
C GLU A 96 13.75 -15.49 -2.39
N GLY A 97 12.61 -14.80 -2.43
CA GLY A 97 11.48 -15.14 -3.30
C GLY A 97 11.82 -15.08 -4.79
N ASP A 98 11.35 -16.06 -5.56
CA ASP A 98 11.60 -16.14 -7.02
C ASP A 98 10.97 -14.98 -7.83
N VAL A 99 9.96 -14.30 -7.25
CA VAL A 99 9.15 -13.27 -7.94
C VAL A 99 9.23 -11.90 -7.28
N GLU A 100 9.09 -11.83 -5.96
CA GLU A 100 9.22 -10.59 -5.18
C GLU A 100 10.09 -10.92 -3.97
N GLY A 101 11.15 -10.14 -3.77
CA GLY A 101 12.09 -10.30 -2.66
C GLY A 101 11.55 -9.73 -1.35
N VAL A 102 12.32 -9.87 -0.27
CA VAL A 102 11.91 -9.39 1.07
C VAL A 102 11.56 -7.90 1.07
N GLU A 103 12.38 -7.06 0.41
CA GLU A 103 12.16 -5.60 0.40
C GLU A 103 10.84 -5.21 -0.29
N ASP A 104 10.50 -5.84 -1.41
CA ASP A 104 9.25 -5.60 -2.13
C ASP A 104 8.04 -5.95 -1.25
N ARG A 105 8.14 -7.07 -0.52
CA ARG A 105 7.09 -7.54 0.40
C ARG A 105 6.93 -6.58 1.58
N LEU A 106 8.02 -6.06 2.14
CA LEU A 106 8.00 -5.05 3.22
C LEU A 106 7.36 -3.74 2.75
N ARG A 107 7.65 -3.29 1.52
CA ARG A 107 7.00 -2.12 0.91
C ARG A 107 5.50 -2.34 0.74
N ASP A 108 5.08 -3.53 0.29
CA ASP A 108 3.66 -3.87 0.19
C ASP A 108 2.95 -3.86 1.55
N ILE A 109 3.59 -4.38 2.62
CA ILE A 109 3.06 -4.30 3.99
C ILE A 109 2.82 -2.84 4.39
N SER A 110 3.84 -2.00 4.16
CA SER A 110 3.78 -0.57 4.46
C SER A 110 2.68 0.14 3.66
N ILE A 111 2.50 -0.17 2.38
CA ILE A 111 1.43 0.39 1.54
C ILE A 111 0.05 -0.10 1.99
N TYR A 112 -0.14 -1.41 2.20
CA TYR A 112 -1.44 -1.95 2.61
C TYR A 112 -1.88 -1.44 3.99
N SER A 113 -0.94 -1.15 4.89
CA SER A 113 -1.27 -0.53 6.18
C SER A 113 -1.91 0.86 6.01
N LYS A 114 -1.39 1.68 5.09
CA LYS A 114 -1.93 3.01 4.75
C LYS A 114 -3.30 2.88 4.08
N LEU A 115 -3.45 1.94 3.14
CA LEU A 115 -4.71 1.70 2.44
C LEU A 115 -5.81 1.20 3.38
N ALA A 116 -5.49 0.31 4.32
CA ALA A 116 -6.43 -0.13 5.35
C ALA A 116 -6.89 1.04 6.22
N GLN A 117 -5.98 1.95 6.60
CA GLN A 117 -6.34 3.16 7.35
C GLN A 117 -7.29 4.07 6.55
N ILE A 118 -7.02 4.29 5.26
CA ILE A 118 -7.87 5.11 4.38
C ILE A 118 -9.26 4.49 4.26
N LEU A 119 -9.36 3.20 3.91
CA LEU A 119 -10.62 2.47 3.79
C LEU A 119 -11.41 2.46 5.10
N TYR A 120 -10.74 2.32 6.24
CA TYR A 120 -11.38 2.37 7.55
C TYR A 120 -11.96 3.76 7.83
N LYS A 121 -11.20 4.83 7.54
CA LYS A 121 -11.70 6.22 7.66
C LYS A 121 -12.92 6.45 6.77
N GLU A 122 -12.84 6.07 5.49
CA GLU A 122 -13.96 6.22 4.54
C GLU A 122 -15.21 5.47 5.00
N SER A 123 -15.06 4.27 5.58
CA SER A 123 -16.21 3.49 6.10
C SER A 123 -16.96 4.16 7.25
N ARG A 124 -16.35 5.15 7.91
CA ARG A 124 -16.93 5.91 9.03
C ARG A 124 -17.47 7.27 8.61
N VAL A 125 -17.25 7.70 7.37
CA VAL A 125 -17.82 8.94 6.85
C VAL A 125 -19.26 8.65 6.45
N ASP A 126 -20.19 9.15 7.26
CA ASP A 126 -21.62 9.08 7.00
C ASP A 126 -22.00 10.15 5.96
N TYR A 127 -22.07 9.74 4.69
CA TYR A 127 -22.48 10.61 3.58
C TYR A 127 -23.95 11.07 3.67
N SER A 128 -24.77 10.48 4.55
CA SER A 128 -26.18 10.91 4.74
C SER A 128 -26.33 12.24 5.47
N ARG A 129 -25.22 12.86 5.96
CA ARG A 129 -25.23 14.11 6.72
C ARG A 129 -24.72 15.33 5.95
N ILE A 130 -24.43 15.21 4.66
CA ILE A 130 -23.83 16.26 3.82
C ILE A 130 -24.76 16.67 2.65
N THR A 131 -26.01 16.19 2.61
CA THR A 131 -27.03 16.60 1.62
C THR A 131 -28.26 17.16 2.29
#